data_AF-A0A1T4UUI4-F1
#
_entry.id   AF-A0A1T4UUI4-F1
#
_cell.length_a   1.000
_cell.length_b   1.000
_cell.length_c   1.000
_cell.angle_alpha   90.00
_cell.angle_beta   90.00
_cell.angle_gamma   90.00
#
_symmetry.space_group_name_H-M   'P 1'
#
loop_
_entity.id
_entity.type
_entity.pdbx_description
1 polymer ?
#
loop_
_entity_poly.entity_id
_entity_poly.type
_entity_poly.pdbx_seq_one_letter_code
_entity_poly.pdbx_strand_id
1 'polypeptide(L)'
;MKARYKFKKDLGNYGVDSPYYTQLEGYLNAMVIVEALNEAGSHLTRDRFVNAMEGMKNKDFGGLQVNFGKSDRQGLDDVYLTKIENGKAVPIQKMK
;
A
#
# COMPACT_ATOMS: atom_id res chain seq x y z
N MET A 1 5.09 12.37 2.75
CA MET A 1 6.36 11.60 2.92
C MET A 1 6.28 10.38 2.00
N LYS A 2 7.27 10.10 1.15
CA LYS A 2 7.19 8.99 0.16
C LYS A 2 7.09 7.63 0.88
N ALA A 3 6.18 6.73 0.47
CA ALA A 3 5.91 5.49 1.22
C ALA A 3 7.11 4.55 1.26
N ARG A 4 7.92 4.54 0.19
CA ARG A 4 9.21 3.85 0.15
C ARG A 4 10.16 4.27 1.27
N TYR A 5 10.14 5.53 1.71
CA TYR A 5 11.01 6.00 2.79
C TYR A 5 10.55 5.45 4.14
N LYS A 6 9.25 5.54 4.44
CA LYS A 6 8.66 4.99 5.67
C LYS A 6 8.86 3.48 5.74
N PHE A 7 8.58 2.76 4.65
CA PHE A 7 8.82 1.33 4.52
C PHE A 7 10.27 0.94 4.86
N LYS A 8 11.25 1.53 4.17
CA LYS A 8 12.66 1.21 4.42
C LYS A 8 13.12 1.55 5.83
N LYS A 9 12.67 2.69 6.37
CA LYS A 9 12.98 3.11 7.74
C LYS A 9 12.41 2.11 8.75
N ASP A 10 11.14 1.76 8.62
CA ASP A 10 10.45 0.87 9.56
C ASP A 10 11.09 -0.52 9.51
N LEU A 11 11.38 -1.06 8.33
CA LEU A 11 12.06 -2.35 8.19
C LEU A 11 13.50 -2.34 8.72
N GLY A 12 14.24 -1.25 8.53
CA GLY A 12 15.58 -1.07 9.10
C GLY A 12 15.56 -1.10 10.64
N ASN A 13 14.54 -0.55 11.28
CA ASN A 13 14.37 -0.63 12.74
C ASN A 13 14.15 -2.07 13.24
N TYR A 14 13.75 -2.99 12.36
CA TYR A 14 13.62 -4.43 12.65
C TYR A 14 14.78 -5.27 12.09
N GLY A 15 15.89 -4.64 11.66
CA GLY A 15 17.08 -5.35 11.17
C GLY A 15 16.93 -5.93 9.75
N VAL A 16 16.01 -5.40 8.94
CA VAL A 16 15.82 -5.83 7.55
C VAL A 16 16.45 -4.81 6.59
N ASP A 17 17.64 -5.15 6.10
CA ASP A 17 18.44 -4.24 5.25
C ASP A 17 18.12 -4.32 3.75
N SER A 18 17.61 -5.47 3.29
CA SER A 18 17.34 -5.73 1.86
C SER A 18 15.91 -6.24 1.65
N PRO A 19 14.92 -5.32 1.59
CA PRO A 19 13.53 -5.71 1.49
C PRO A 19 13.13 -6.16 0.07
N TYR A 20 12.25 -7.15 0.02
CA TYR A 20 11.68 -7.71 -1.21
C TYR A 20 10.35 -7.03 -1.59
N TYR A 21 9.94 -7.17 -2.86
CA TYR A 21 8.69 -6.60 -3.37
C TYR A 21 7.45 -7.06 -2.59
N THR A 22 7.39 -8.34 -2.22
CA THR A 22 6.27 -8.90 -1.44
C THR A 22 6.13 -8.28 -0.05
N GLN A 23 7.25 -7.86 0.56
CA GLN A 23 7.22 -7.15 1.83
C GLN A 23 6.67 -5.73 1.67
N LEU A 24 6.96 -5.06 0.55
CA LEU A 24 6.38 -3.75 0.24
C LEU A 24 4.86 -3.85 0.08
N GLU A 25 4.38 -4.87 -0.65
CA GLU A 25 2.95 -5.11 -0.83
C GLU A 25 2.24 -5.34 0.51
N GLY A 26 2.74 -6.27 1.33
CA GLY A 26 2.17 -6.54 2.65
C GLY A 26 2.19 -5.31 3.56
N TYR A 27 3.26 -4.52 3.52
CA TYR A 27 3.37 -3.29 4.29
C TYR A 27 2.34 -2.24 3.85
N LEU A 28 2.14 -2.05 2.54
CA LEU A 28 1.13 -1.11 2.02
C LEU A 28 -0.28 -1.56 2.39
N ASN A 29 -0.59 -2.85 2.27
CA ASN A 29 -1.88 -3.40 2.69
C ASN A 29 -2.14 -3.14 4.19
N ALA A 30 -1.13 -3.31 5.04
CA ALA A 30 -1.25 -3.01 6.47
C ALA A 30 -1.49 -1.51 6.72
N MET A 31 -0.80 -0.62 6.00
CA MET A 31 -1.01 0.82 6.11
C MET A 31 -2.44 1.24 5.72
N VAL A 32 -3.01 0.63 4.67
CA VAL A 32 -4.41 0.83 4.27
C VAL A 32 -5.37 0.38 5.38
N ILE A 33 -5.14 -0.79 5.97
CA ILE A 33 -5.96 -1.29 7.08
C ILE A 33 -5.87 -0.37 8.30
N VAL A 34 -4.66 0.09 8.66
CA VAL A 34 -4.45 1.02 9.78
C VAL A 34 -5.22 2.32 9.55
N GLU A 35 -5.21 2.85 8.34
CA GLU A 35 -5.98 4.05 7.99
C GLU A 35 -7.48 3.82 8.19
N ALA A 36 -8.04 2.72 7.69
CA ALA A 36 -9.45 2.41 7.87
C ALA A 36 -9.83 2.13 9.33
N LEU A 37 -8.94 1.54 10.13
CA LEU A 37 -9.14 1.37 11.57
C LEU A 37 -9.17 2.72 12.30
N ASN A 38 -8.28 3.65 11.93
CA ASN A 38 -8.28 5.00 12.49
C ASN A 38 -9.59 5.73 12.19
N GLU A 39 -10.06 5.65 10.94
CA GLU A 39 -11.32 6.27 10.51
C GLU A 39 -12.55 5.59 11.15
N ALA A 40 -12.54 4.27 11.29
CA ALA A 40 -13.61 3.54 11.98
C ALA A 40 -13.76 3.95 13.46
N GLY A 41 -12.67 4.41 14.08
CA GLY A 41 -12.65 4.95 15.44
C GLY A 41 -12.73 3.89 16.55
N SER A 42 -12.74 4.35 17.80
CA SER A 42 -12.55 3.51 19.00
C SER A 42 -13.65 2.48 19.26
N HIS A 43 -14.89 2.73 18.82
CA HIS A 43 -15.98 1.75 18.97
C HIS A 43 -16.09 0.92 17.69
N LEU A 44 -15.04 0.15 17.44
CA LEU A 44 -14.87 -0.64 16.23
C LEU A 44 -15.93 -1.73 16.10
N THR A 45 -16.58 -1.78 14.95
CA THR A 45 -17.43 -2.90 14.52
C THR A 45 -17.07 -3.26 13.09
N ARG A 46 -17.50 -4.45 12.64
CA ARG A 46 -17.32 -4.86 11.23
C ARG A 46 -17.91 -3.83 10.27
N ASP A 47 -19.13 -3.38 10.52
CA ASP A 47 -19.82 -2.43 9.64
C ASP A 47 -19.10 -1.09 9.59
N ARG A 48 -18.57 -0.61 10.72
CA ARG A 48 -17.79 0.64 10.74
C ARG A 48 -16.48 0.51 9.99
N PHE A 49 -15.79 -0.62 10.14
CA PHE A 49 -14.56 -0.87 9.38
C PHE A 49 -14.84 -0.95 7.87
N VAL A 50 -15.89 -1.66 7.45
CA VAL A 50 -16.28 -1.76 6.04
C VAL A 50 -16.67 -0.39 5.49
N ASN A 51 -17.46 0.40 6.24
CA ASN A 51 -17.82 1.75 5.83
C ASN A 51 -16.60 2.67 5.71
N ALA A 52 -15.62 2.55 6.62
CA ALA A 52 -14.37 3.30 6.55
C ALA A 52 -13.53 2.91 5.32
N MET A 53 -13.42 1.61 5.02
CA MET A 53 -12.77 1.12 3.81
C MET A 53 -13.48 1.66 2.56
N GLU A 54 -14.80 1.44 2.43
CA GLU A 54 -15.58 1.89 1.26
C GLU A 54 -15.65 3.42 1.12
N GLY A 55 -15.38 4.17 2.19
CA GLY A 55 -15.29 5.62 2.22
C GLY A 55 -13.91 6.19 1.85
N MET A 56 -12.88 5.36 1.73
CA MET A 56 -11.52 5.81 1.43
C MET A 56 -11.41 6.33 -0.01
N LYS A 57 -11.21 7.64 -0.15
CA LYS A 57 -11.08 8.33 -1.45
C LYS A 57 -9.80 9.15 -1.49
N ASN A 58 -9.08 9.08 -2.62
CA ASN A 58 -7.87 9.83 -2.92
C ASN A 58 -6.83 9.78 -1.78
N LYS A 59 -6.67 8.61 -1.16
CA LYS A 59 -5.76 8.46 -0.03
C LYS A 59 -4.35 8.18 -0.55
N ASP A 60 -3.44 9.13 -0.34
CA ASP A 60 -2.05 9.02 -0.77
C ASP A 60 -1.20 8.21 0.22
N PHE A 61 -0.84 6.99 -0.18
CA PHE A 61 0.17 6.17 0.49
C PHE A 61 1.53 6.40 -0.17
N GLY A 62 1.98 7.66 -0.15
CA GLY A 62 3.31 8.10 -0.51
C GLY A 62 3.70 7.85 -1.96
N GLY A 63 2.82 8.22 -2.88
CA GLY A 63 2.90 8.08 -4.33
C GLY A 63 1.90 7.10 -4.91
N LEU A 64 1.15 6.38 -4.07
CA LEU A 64 0.11 5.44 -4.46
C LEU A 64 -1.24 5.99 -4.01
N GLN A 65 -2.09 6.35 -4.97
CA GLN A 65 -3.43 6.87 -4.69
C GLN A 65 -4.39 5.69 -4.53
N VAL A 66 -4.89 5.50 -3.31
CA VAL A 66 -5.84 4.44 -2.99
C VAL A 66 -7.27 4.97 -2.98
N ASN A 67 -8.16 4.25 -3.68
CA ASN A 67 -9.58 4.53 -3.76
C ASN A 67 -10.38 3.25 -3.56
N PHE A 68 -11.37 3.27 -2.68
CA PHE A 68 -12.35 2.20 -2.53
C PHE A 68 -13.76 2.78 -2.62
N GLY A 69 -14.75 1.93 -2.86
CA GLY A 69 -16.15 2.28 -2.92
C GLY A 69 -17.06 1.09 -2.66
N LYS A 70 -18.35 1.35 -2.40
CA LYS A 70 -19.35 0.30 -2.16
C LYS A 70 -19.46 -0.71 -3.31
N SER A 71 -19.26 -0.23 -4.55
CA SER A 71 -19.29 -1.04 -5.78
C SER A 71 -17.90 -1.31 -6.34
N ASP A 72 -16.83 -0.87 -5.67
CA ASP A 72 -15.47 -0.97 -6.16
C ASP A 72 -14.50 -1.26 -5.00
N ARG A 73 -14.09 -2.52 -4.92
CA ARG A 73 -13.19 -3.02 -3.88
C ARG A 73 -11.76 -3.17 -4.38
N GLN A 74 -11.42 -2.57 -5.52
CA GLN A 74 -10.07 -2.51 -6.05
C GLN A 74 -9.43 -1.16 -5.68
N GLY A 75 -8.44 -1.20 -4.80
CA GLY A 75 -7.83 0.00 -4.21
C GLY A 75 -6.95 0.80 -5.18
N LEU A 76 -6.36 0.13 -6.16
CA LEU A 76 -5.33 0.63 -7.05
C LEU A 76 -5.66 0.23 -8.49
N ASP A 77 -5.52 1.18 -9.42
CA ASP A 77 -5.71 0.95 -10.86
C ASP A 77 -4.41 1.06 -11.65
N ASP A 78 -3.32 1.46 -10.99
CA ASP A 78 -2.01 1.59 -11.60
C ASP A 78 -1.23 0.26 -11.53
N VAL A 79 -0.56 -0.08 -12.64
CA VAL A 79 0.36 -1.22 -12.72
C VAL A 79 1.77 -0.75 -13.06
N TYR A 80 2.77 -1.39 -12.42
CA TYR A 80 4.19 -1.10 -12.64
C TYR A 80 4.89 -2.32 -13.19
N LEU A 81 5.41 -2.21 -14.42
CA LEU A 81 6.08 -3.32 -15.08
C LEU A 81 7.49 -3.54 -14.52
N THR A 82 7.87 -4.81 -14.41
CA THR A 82 9.22 -5.24 -14.05
C THR A 82 9.73 -6.22 -15.09
N LYS A 83 11.05 -6.21 -15.31
CA LYS A 83 11.76 -7.22 -16.11
C LYS A 83 12.81 -7.92 -15.25
N ILE A 84 13.21 -9.11 -15.67
CA ILE A 84 14.34 -9.81 -15.06
C ILE A 84 15.62 -9.42 -15.78
N GLU A 85 16.58 -8.83 -15.05
CA GLU A 85 17.94 -8.55 -15.52
C GLU A 85 18.94 -9.17 -14.55
N ASN A 86 19.85 -10.01 -15.06
CA ASN A 86 20.90 -10.67 -14.26
C ASN A 86 20.33 -11.39 -13.01
N GLY A 87 19.20 -12.08 -13.17
CA GLY A 87 18.53 -12.81 -12.08
C GLY A 87 17.81 -11.93 -11.06
N LYS A 88 17.65 -10.62 -11.32
CA LYS A 88 16.97 -9.67 -10.43
C LYS A 88 15.78 -9.01 -11.12
N ALA A 89 14.68 -8.84 -10.39
CA ALA A 89 13.55 -8.03 -10.84
C ALA A 89 13.91 -6.54 -10.76
N VAL A 90 13.77 -5.83 -11.87
CA VAL A 90 14.06 -4.39 -11.99
C VAL A 90 12.90 -3.65 -12.69
N PRO A 91 12.58 -2.41 -12.28
CA PRO A 91 11.45 -1.66 -12.83
C PRO A 91 11.68 -1.20 -14.28
N ILE A 92 10.61 -1.22 -15.08
CA ILE A 92 10.60 -0.67 -16.43
C ILE A 92 10.05 0.77 -16.37
N GLN A 93 10.89 1.76 -16.67
CA GLN A 93 10.49 3.18 -16.62
C GLN A 93 9.91 3.70 -17.94
N LYS A 94 10.21 3.02 -19.06
CA LYS A 94 9.66 3.31 -20.40
C LYS A 94 9.47 1.99 -21.14
N MET A 95 8.28 1.78 -21.68
CA MET A 95 8.11 0.79 -22.74
C MET A 95 8.72 1.37 -24.01
N LYS A 96 9.56 0.59 -24.70
CA LYS A 96 10.08 0.96 -26.02
C LYS A 96 8.96 0.89 -27.05
#